data_AF-A0A0F8Y6L1-F1
#
_entry.id   AF-A0A0F8Y6L1-F1
#
_cell.length_a   1.000
_cell.length_b   1.000
_cell.length_c   1.000
_cell.angle_alpha   90.00
_cell.angle_beta   90.00
_cell.angle_gamma   90.00
#
_symmetry.space_group_name_H-M   'P 1'
#
loop_
_entity.id
_entity.type
_entity.pdbx_description
1 polymer ?
#
loop_
_entity_poly.entity_id
_entity_poly.type
_entity_poly.pdbx_seq_one_letter_code
_entity_poly.pdbx_strand_id
1 'polypeptide(L)' 'MSDSPAVVDMGHDVRRLRAANPSPMTGEGTNTYVVGRGEVAVIDPGPDDPAHLQAILQALKGEVISHILVTHAHLDHSP' A
#
# COMPACT_ATOMS: atom_id res chain seq x y z
N MET A 1 7.87 5.21 20.25
CA MET A 1 6.52 5.59 19.74
C MET A 1 6.59 5.38 18.25
N SER A 2 6.13 4.22 17.78
CA SER A 2 6.21 3.87 16.35
C SER A 2 5.12 4.63 15.64
N ASP A 3 5.49 5.56 14.75
CA ASP A 3 4.54 6.15 13.81
C ASP A 3 3.89 4.99 13.04
N SER A 4 2.57 4.86 13.13
CA SER A 4 1.83 4.00 12.19
C SER A 4 2.10 4.51 10.78
N PRO A 5 2.26 3.65 9.75
CA PRO A 5 2.48 4.11 8.40
C PRO A 5 1.29 4.98 7.98
N ALA A 6 1.51 6.29 7.93
CA ALA A 6 0.46 7.25 7.66
C ALA A 6 0.00 7.10 6.21
N VAL A 7 -1.32 7.01 6.00
CA VAL A 7 -1.91 7.17 4.67
C VAL A 7 -1.65 8.61 4.25
N VAL A 8 -0.90 8.79 3.16
CA VAL A 8 -0.63 10.11 2.60
C VAL A 8 -1.59 10.36 1.46
N ASP A 9 -2.36 11.44 1.54
CA ASP A 9 -3.15 11.95 0.41
C ASP A 9 -2.20 12.62 -0.59
N MET A 10 -2.17 12.09 -1.81
CA MET A 10 -1.33 12.58 -2.90
C MET A 10 -2.12 13.49 -3.86
N GLY A 11 -3.42 13.71 -3.59
CA GLY A 11 -4.35 14.41 -4.50
C GLY A 11 -4.83 13.51 -5.64
N HIS A 12 -5.79 14.02 -6.42
CA HIS A 12 -6.33 13.33 -7.61
C HIS A 12 -6.82 11.90 -7.35
N ASP A 13 -7.44 11.69 -6.18
CA ASP A 13 -7.90 10.38 -5.71
C ASP A 13 -6.80 9.31 -5.57
N VAL A 14 -5.55 9.74 -5.38
CA VAL A 14 -4.41 8.87 -5.09
C VAL A 14 -4.04 8.98 -3.62
N ARG A 15 -3.98 7.83 -2.94
CA ARG A 15 -3.44 7.68 -1.59
C ARG A 15 -2.24 6.77 -1.62
N ARG A 16 -1.29 6.99 -0.72
CA ARG A 16 -0.09 6.16 -0.57
C ARG A 16 0.03 5.64 0.84
N LEU A 17 0.28 4.34 0.96
CA LEU A 17 0.77 3.69 2.18
C LEU A 17 2.18 3.19 1.91
N ARG A 18 3.05 3.24 2.93
CA ARG A 18 4.41 2.75 2.81
C ARG A 18 4.65 1.61 3.79
N ALA A 19 5.11 0.48 3.27
CA ALA A 19 5.51 -0.66 4.07
C ALA A 19 6.77 -0.34 4.90
N ALA A 20 6.89 -0.95 6.07
CA ALA A 20 8.03 -0.75 6.98
C ALA A 20 9.23 -1.65 6.61
N ASN A 21 9.59 -1.68 5.33
CA ASN A 21 10.63 -2.55 4.76
C ASN A 21 11.78 -1.78 4.07
N PRO A 22 12.45 -0.80 4.71
CA PRO A 22 13.50 -0.02 4.07
C PRO A 22 14.74 -0.87 3.76
N SER A 23 15.36 -0.61 2.60
CA SER A 23 16.57 -1.29 2.13
C SER A 23 17.20 -0.53 0.96
N PRO A 24 18.43 -0.90 0.52
CA PRO A 24 18.98 -0.36 -0.73
C PRO A 24 18.09 -0.58 -1.96
N MET A 25 17.25 -1.62 -1.96
CA MET A 25 16.36 -1.96 -3.08
C MET A 25 14.98 -1.29 -2.98
N THR A 26 14.51 -1.00 -1.77
CA THR A 26 13.16 -0.48 -1.48
C THR A 26 13.17 0.99 -1.02
N GLY A 27 14.36 1.60 -0.89
CA GLY A 27 14.53 2.95 -0.36
C GLY A 27 13.98 3.07 1.06
N GLU A 28 13.04 3.99 1.26
CA GLU A 28 12.35 4.17 2.55
C GLU A 28 11.29 3.08 2.83
N GLY A 29 11.03 2.19 1.87
CA GLY A 29 10.03 1.13 1.91
C GLY A 29 9.16 1.10 0.65
N THR A 30 8.53 -0.04 0.38
CA THR A 30 7.62 -0.20 -0.76
C THR A 30 6.41 0.70 -0.61
N ASN A 31 6.06 1.42 -1.67
CA ASN A 31 4.86 2.25 -1.71
C ASN A 31 3.71 1.45 -2.31
N THR A 32 2.67 1.22 -1.52
CA THR A 32 1.36 0.78 -1.99
C THR A 32 0.52 2.00 -2.33
N TYR A 33 0.00 2.05 -3.55
CA TYR A 33 -0.90 3.14 -3.97
C TYR A 33 -2.34 2.65 -4.03
N VAL A 34 -3.26 3.53 -3.68
CA VAL A 34 -4.69 3.31 -3.79
C VAL A 34 -5.25 4.40 -4.69
N VAL A 35 -5.96 3.99 -5.73
CA VAL A 35 -6.58 4.89 -6.71
C VAL A 35 -8.09 4.77 -6.63
N GLY A 36 -8.77 5.91 -6.48
CA GLY A 36 -10.24 6.01 -6.41
C GLY A 36 -10.80 6.13 -4.99
N ARG A 37 -12.13 6.12 -4.89
CA ARG A 37 -12.94 6.20 -3.66
C ARG A 37 -14.15 5.29 -3.75
N GLY A 38 -14.51 4.61 -2.67
CA GLY A 38 -15.65 3.67 -2.64
C GLY A 38 -15.32 2.34 -3.32
N GLU A 39 -15.13 2.32 -4.64
CA GLU A 39 -14.48 1.23 -5.36
C GLU A 39 -13.07 1.66 -5.75
N VAL A 40 -12.07 0.85 -5.40
CA VAL A 40 -10.66 1.24 -5.50
C VAL A 40 -9.80 0.18 -6.17
N ALA A 41 -8.72 0.64 -6.82
CA ALA A 41 -7.63 -0.20 -7.27
C ALA A 41 -6.44 -0.03 -6.33
N VAL A 42 -5.80 -1.14 -5.96
CA VAL A 42 -4.54 -1.16 -5.19
C VAL A 42 -3.40 -1.48 -6.15
N ILE A 43 -2.33 -0.70 -6.12
CA ILE A 43 -1.11 -0.92 -6.90
C ILE A 43 -0.01 -1.28 -5.91
N ASP A 44 0.65 -2.42 -6.15
CA ASP A 44 1.76 -2.95 -5.38
C ASP A 44 1.45 -3.11 -3.88
N PRO A 45 0.77 -4.19 -3.47
CA PRO A 45 0.29 -4.38 -2.09
C PRO A 45 1.41 -4.47 -1.03
N GLY A 46 2.68 -4.54 -1.43
CA GLY A 46 3.82 -4.61 -0.53
C GLY A 46 4.27 -6.06 -0.27
N PRO A 47 5.22 -6.27 0.66
CA PRO A 47 5.69 -7.59 1.04
C PRO A 47 4.65 -8.39 1.84
N ASP A 48 4.92 -9.68 2.09
CA ASP A 48 4.17 -10.50 3.06
C ASP A 48 4.42 -10.03 4.51
N ASP A 49 3.84 -8.88 4.84
CA ASP A 49 3.89 -8.25 6.16
C ASP A 49 2.46 -8.06 6.69
N PRO A 50 2.05 -8.83 7.71
CA PRO A 50 0.73 -8.71 8.31
C PRO A 50 0.40 -7.31 8.83
N ALA A 51 1.39 -6.54 9.29
CA ALA A 51 1.17 -5.18 9.78
C ALA A 51 0.84 -4.21 8.63
N HIS A 52 1.52 -4.35 7.49
CA HIS A 52 1.23 -3.55 6.30
C HIS A 52 -0.11 -3.91 5.67
N LEU A 53 -0.42 -5.21 5.58
CA LEU A 53 -1.74 -5.68 5.14
C LEU A 53 -2.85 -5.09 6.02
N GLN A 54 -2.69 -5.15 7.34
CA GLN A 54 -3.67 -4.57 8.26
C GLN A 54 -3.80 -3.05 8.09
N ALA A 55 -2.71 -2.34 7.81
CA ALA A 55 -2.74 -0.90 7.54
C ALA A 55 -3.55 -0.58 6.27
N ILE A 56 -3.35 -1.35 5.18
CA ILE A 56 -4.15 -1.24 3.95
C ILE A 56 -5.63 -1.48 4.26
N LEU A 57 -5.97 -2.59 4.93
CA LEU A 57 -7.36 -2.93 5.23
C LEU A 57 -8.05 -1.89 6.11
N GLN A 58 -7.35 -1.28 7.06
CA GLN A 58 -7.90 -0.19 7.87
C GLN A 58 -8.07 1.10 7.07
N ALA A 59 -7.11 1.43 6.20
CA ALA A 59 -7.19 2.61 5.34
C ALA A 59 -8.33 2.55 4.32
N LEU A 60 -8.74 1.33 3.96
CA LEU A 60 -9.80 1.05 2.98
C LEU A 60 -11.09 0.54 3.63
N LYS A 61 -11.26 0.73 4.94
CA LYS A 61 -12.47 0.30 5.64
C LYS A 61 -13.71 0.97 5.04
N GLY A 62 -14.65 0.16 4.57
CA GLY A 62 -15.88 0.61 3.93
C GLY A 62 -15.76 0.87 2.41
N GLU A 63 -14.58 0.62 1.84
CA GLU A 63 -14.36 0.61 0.39
C GLU A 63 -14.24 -0.84 -0.12
N VAL A 64 -14.44 -1.02 -1.41
CA VAL A 64 -14.31 -2.30 -2.12
C VAL A 64 -13.05 -2.26 -2.98
N ILE A 65 -12.11 -3.16 -2.70
CA ILE A 65 -10.96 -3.38 -3.57
C ILE A 65 -11.45 -4.16 -4.79
N SER A 66 -11.55 -3.51 -5.95
CA SER A 66 -12.01 -4.15 -7.19
C SER A 66 -10.86 -4.79 -7.96
N HIS A 67 -9.65 -4.21 -7.84
CA HIS A 67 -8.46 -4.66 -8.55
C HIS A 67 -7.22 -4.55 -7.66
N ILE A 68 -6.30 -5.50 -7.85
CA ILE A 68 -4.93 -5.42 -7.35
C ILE A 68 -4.02 -5.52 -8.57
N LEU A 69 -3.19 -4.50 -8.78
CA LEU A 69 -2.21 -4.45 -9.84
C LEU A 69 -0.82 -4.61 -9.22
N VAL A 70 -0.04 -5.49 -9.83
CA VAL A 70 1.37 -5.70 -9.47
C VAL A 70 2.21 -5.21 -10.64
N THR A 71 3.16 -4.32 -10.36
CA THR A 71 4.04 -3.77 -11.39
C THR A 71 5.01 -4.80 -11.94
N HIS A 72 5.53 -5.69 -11.08
CA HIS A 72 6.44 -6.77 -11.44
C HIS A 72 6.55 -7.82 -10.31
N ALA A 73 7.22 -8.95 -10.58
CA ALA A 73 7.19 -10.14 -9.74
C ALA A 73 8.19 -10.17 -8.55
N HIS A 74 8.76 -9.04 -8.12
CA HIS A 74 9.62 -9.05 -6.93
C HIS A 74 8.78 -9.13 -5.64
N LEU A 75 9.33 -9.80 -4.62
CA LEU A 75 8.62 -10.15 -3.38
C LEU A 75 8.18 -8.96 -2.54
N ASP A 76 8.80 -7.79 -2.72
CA ASP A 76 8.40 -6.57 -2.07
C ASP A 76 7.12 -5.96 -2.67
N HIS A 77 6.64 -6.48 -3.81
CA HIS A 77 5.40 -6.10 -4.47
C HIS A 77 4.40 -7.25 -4.64
N SER A 78 4.90 -8.49 -4.76
CA SER A 78 4.13 -9.69 -5.13
C SER A 78 4.52 -10.90 -4.27
N PRO A 79 4.14 -10.94 -2.99
CA PRO A 79 4.39 -12.09 -2.13
C PRO A 79 3.65 -13.36 -2.58
#